data_AF-A0A7Y7IGC4-F1
#
_entry.id   AF-A0A7Y7IGC4-F1
#
_cell.length_a   1.000
_cell.length_b   1.000
_cell.length_c   1.000
_cell.angle_alpha   90.00
_cell.angle_beta   90.00
_cell.angle_gamma   90.00
#
_symmetry.space_group_name_H-M   'P 1'
#
loop_
_entity.id
_entity.type
_entity.pdbx_description
1 polymer ?
#
loop_
_entity_poly.entity_id
_entity_poly.type
_entity_poly.pdbx_seq_one_letter_code
_entity_poly.pdbx_strand_id
1 'polypeptide(L)'
;MDFVRTLPIGLLALVYAIVVVAVARWRGLRAMVGLGGFNDVTITQSSAVWELYELAPDTSARAPFTSAMRIGRDHIASTVHTIAFAYAGSALPGLILVSLHDRSLLEPLASSELAEEVVHILVGPIGLVPAIPVTTAVAVARVKATGRGAQPQPA
;
A
#
# COMPACT_ATOMS: atom_id res chain seq x y z
N MET A 1 -45.01 -6.59 -17.14
CA MET A 1 -44.21 -6.67 -18.39
C MET A 1 -42.83 -6.06 -18.07
N ASP A 2 -42.06 -6.70 -17.17
CA ASP A 2 -40.98 -6.03 -16.42
C ASP A 2 -39.59 -6.65 -16.65
N PHE A 3 -39.43 -7.48 -17.69
CA PHE A 3 -38.18 -8.18 -18.01
C PHE A 3 -37.29 -7.44 -19.03
N VAL A 4 -37.73 -6.29 -19.55
CA VAL A 4 -37.05 -5.60 -20.66
C VAL A 4 -36.25 -4.36 -20.21
N ARG A 5 -36.30 -3.97 -18.92
CA ARG A 5 -35.60 -2.76 -18.42
C ARG A 5 -34.35 -3.03 -17.57
N THR A 6 -34.25 -4.18 -16.92
CA THR A 6 -33.08 -4.53 -16.09
C THR A 6 -31.89 -5.02 -16.91
N LEU A 7 -32.14 -5.74 -18.01
CA LEU A 7 -31.11 -6.16 -18.98
C LEU A 7 -30.38 -4.98 -19.69
N PRO A 8 -31.05 -3.92 -20.17
CA PRO A 8 -30.34 -2.79 -20.78
C PRO A 8 -29.55 -1.97 -19.76
N ILE A 9 -30.03 -1.81 -18.51
CA ILE A 9 -29.30 -1.07 -17.48
C ILE A 9 -28.13 -1.89 -16.93
N GLY A 10 -28.30 -3.20 -16.73
CA GLY A 10 -27.21 -4.08 -16.30
C GLY A 10 -26.09 -4.17 -17.34
N LEU A 11 -26.44 -4.24 -18.63
CA LEU A 11 -25.48 -4.19 -19.73
C LEU A 11 -24.79 -2.82 -19.80
N LEU A 12 -25.56 -1.71 -19.67
CA LEU A 12 -24.97 -0.37 -19.64
C LEU A 12 -24.03 -0.19 -18.45
N ALA A 13 -24.39 -0.70 -17.28
CA ALA A 13 -23.56 -0.63 -16.07
C ALA A 13 -22.30 -1.48 -16.22
N LEU A 14 -22.38 -2.66 -16.85
CA LEU A 14 -21.23 -3.51 -17.15
C LEU A 14 -20.31 -2.86 -18.19
N VAL A 15 -20.85 -2.35 -19.29
CA VAL A 15 -20.09 -1.64 -20.32
C VAL A 15 -19.49 -0.36 -19.74
N TYR A 16 -20.24 0.40 -18.95
CA TYR A 16 -19.74 1.57 -18.23
C TYR A 16 -18.64 1.19 -17.23
N ALA A 17 -18.77 0.09 -16.49
CA ALA A 17 -17.70 -0.40 -15.61
C ALA A 17 -16.44 -0.80 -16.39
N ILE A 18 -16.59 -1.51 -17.51
CA ILE A 18 -15.48 -1.90 -18.40
C ILE A 18 -14.82 -0.65 -18.99
N VAL A 19 -15.62 0.31 -19.48
CA VAL A 19 -15.15 1.58 -20.05
C VAL A 19 -14.51 2.45 -18.97
N VAL A 20 -15.05 2.53 -17.76
CA VAL A 20 -14.43 3.25 -16.63
C VAL A 20 -13.11 2.59 -16.26
N VAL A 21 -13.03 1.26 -16.18
CA VAL A 21 -11.77 0.55 -15.96
C VAL A 21 -10.77 0.82 -17.09
N ALA A 22 -11.23 0.94 -18.33
CA ALA A 22 -10.39 1.25 -19.49
C ALA A 22 -10.02 2.75 -19.66
N VAL A 23 -10.90 3.68 -19.27
CA VAL A 23 -10.86 5.13 -19.56
C VAL A 23 -10.52 5.98 -18.33
N ALA A 24 -10.86 5.55 -17.11
CA ALA A 24 -10.41 6.22 -15.87
C ALA A 24 -8.88 6.17 -15.70
N ARG A 25 -8.18 5.57 -16.68
CA ARG A 25 -6.74 5.45 -16.83
C ARG A 25 -6.16 4.63 -15.69
N TRP A 26 -5.15 3.84 -16.01
CA TRP A 26 -4.27 3.13 -15.09
C TRP A 26 -3.95 3.85 -13.77
N ARG A 27 -4.04 5.19 -13.75
CA ARG A 27 -4.02 6.08 -12.58
C ARG A 27 -4.95 5.66 -11.43
N GLY A 28 -6.21 5.30 -11.71
CA GLY A 28 -7.17 4.90 -10.68
C GLY A 28 -6.82 3.55 -10.05
N LEU A 29 -6.45 2.57 -10.89
CA LEU A 29 -5.99 1.26 -10.45
C LEU A 29 -4.70 1.36 -9.63
N ARG A 30 -3.75 2.21 -10.07
CA ARG A 30 -2.49 2.50 -9.37
C ARG A 30 -2.73 3.07 -7.96
N ALA A 31 -3.71 3.96 -7.80
CA ALA A 31 -4.07 4.49 -6.48
C ALA A 31 -4.61 3.41 -5.54
N MET A 32 -5.42 2.48 -6.05
CA MET A 32 -5.95 1.36 -5.25
C MET A 32 -4.86 0.39 -4.81
N VAL A 33 -3.84 0.13 -5.65
CA VAL A 33 -2.68 -0.71 -5.27
C VAL A 33 -1.90 -0.05 -4.12
N GLY A 34 -1.64 1.25 -4.21
CA GLY A 34 -0.99 2.00 -3.12
C GLY A 34 -1.80 1.94 -1.83
N LEU A 35 -3.10 2.20 -1.89
CA LEU A 35 -4.00 2.12 -0.74
C LEU A 35 -4.07 0.70 -0.15
N GLY A 36 -4.09 -0.33 -0.99
CA GLY A 36 -4.06 -1.73 -0.58
C GLY A 36 -2.81 -2.07 0.22
N GLY A 37 -1.63 -1.66 -0.27
CA GLY A 37 -0.36 -1.87 0.44
C GLY A 37 -0.31 -1.13 1.79
N PHE A 38 -0.85 0.08 1.86
CA PHE A 38 -0.99 0.81 3.12
C PHE A 38 -1.92 0.10 4.10
N ASN A 39 -3.07 -0.37 3.63
CA ASN A 39 -4.05 -1.06 4.46
C ASN A 39 -3.48 -2.39 4.99
N ASP A 40 -2.80 -3.16 4.15
CA ASP A 40 -2.15 -4.42 4.53
C ASP A 40 -1.11 -4.20 5.65
N VAL A 41 -0.24 -3.21 5.47
CA VAL A 41 0.75 -2.82 6.48
C VAL A 41 0.05 -2.33 7.76
N THR A 42 -1.03 -1.57 7.64
CA THR A 42 -1.76 -1.05 8.80
C THR A 42 -2.36 -2.19 9.63
N ILE A 43 -3.02 -3.14 8.97
CA ILE A 43 -3.62 -4.31 9.62
C ILE A 43 -2.54 -5.16 10.27
N THR A 44 -1.49 -5.49 9.52
CA THR A 44 -0.39 -6.34 9.99
C THR A 44 0.37 -5.73 11.17
N GLN A 45 0.62 -4.42 11.15
CA GLN A 45 1.26 -3.74 12.28
C GLN A 45 0.35 -3.70 13.51
N SER A 46 -0.94 -3.45 13.32
CA SER A 46 -1.90 -3.40 14.43
C SER A 46 -2.07 -4.78 15.08
N SER A 47 -2.17 -5.85 14.28
CA SER A 47 -2.25 -7.21 14.80
C SER A 47 -0.97 -7.63 15.51
N ALA A 48 0.20 -7.33 14.95
CA ALA A 48 1.49 -7.63 15.57
C ALA A 48 1.63 -6.93 16.93
N VAL A 49 1.23 -5.66 17.04
CA VAL A 49 1.26 -4.94 18.32
C VAL A 49 0.32 -5.58 19.35
N TRP A 50 -0.88 -6.00 18.93
CA TRP A 50 -1.83 -6.65 19.83
C TRP A 50 -1.30 -7.99 20.35
N GLU A 51 -0.80 -8.83 19.46
CA GLU A 51 -0.23 -10.14 19.80
C GLU A 51 1.01 -10.01 20.72
N LEU A 52 1.91 -9.07 20.41
CA LEU A 52 3.07 -8.77 21.27
C LEU A 52 2.66 -8.25 22.64
N TYR A 53 1.55 -7.53 22.74
CA TYR A 53 1.03 -7.01 24.00
C TYR A 53 0.34 -8.10 24.84
N GLU A 54 -0.45 -8.98 24.22
CA GLU A 54 -1.11 -10.09 24.91
C GLU A 54 -0.11 -11.07 25.54
N LEU A 55 1.05 -11.27 24.91
CA LEU A 55 2.12 -12.12 25.45
C LEU A 55 2.77 -11.53 26.71
N ALA A 56 2.81 -10.20 26.85
CA ALA A 56 3.45 -9.54 27.99
C ALA A 56 2.79 -8.17 28.32
N PRO A 57 1.57 -8.17 28.92
CA PRO A 57 0.76 -6.96 29.10
C PRO A 57 1.38 -5.91 30.03
N ASP A 58 2.18 -6.38 31.00
CA ASP A 58 2.82 -5.56 32.04
C ASP A 58 4.08 -4.83 31.56
N THR A 59 4.51 -5.05 30.32
CA THR A 59 5.69 -4.40 29.74
C THR A 59 5.48 -2.90 29.51
N SER A 60 6.55 -2.11 29.42
CA SER A 60 6.42 -0.69 29.04
C SER A 60 5.91 -0.54 27.59
N ALA A 61 5.26 0.57 27.24
CA ALA A 61 4.79 0.84 25.87
C ALA A 61 5.91 0.77 24.80
N ARG A 62 7.17 0.99 25.21
CA ARG A 62 8.35 0.90 24.34
C ARG A 62 8.64 -0.51 23.86
N ALA A 63 8.31 -1.54 24.64
CA ALA A 63 8.62 -2.92 24.29
C ALA A 63 7.84 -3.41 23.05
N PRO A 64 6.49 -3.38 23.02
CA PRO A 64 5.74 -3.77 21.82
C PRO A 64 6.01 -2.83 20.65
N PHE A 65 6.23 -1.53 20.89
CA PHE A 65 6.61 -0.59 19.83
C PHE A 65 7.92 -1.00 19.15
N THR A 66 8.99 -1.27 19.91
CA THR A 66 10.30 -1.60 19.35
C THR A 66 10.29 -2.94 18.63
N SER A 67 9.59 -3.93 19.19
CA SER A 67 9.42 -5.25 18.58
C SER A 67 8.62 -5.18 17.28
N ALA A 68 7.48 -4.48 17.27
CA ALA A 68 6.68 -4.27 16.06
C ALA A 68 7.45 -3.47 14.99
N MET A 69 8.23 -2.45 15.39
CA MET A 69 9.10 -1.70 14.47
C MET A 69 10.19 -2.58 13.83
N ARG A 70 10.71 -3.59 14.53
CA ARG A 70 11.66 -4.56 13.95
C ARG A 70 10.97 -5.40 12.88
N ILE A 71 9.78 -5.93 13.17
CA ILE A 71 8.95 -6.67 12.21
C ILE A 71 8.62 -5.80 10.99
N GLY A 72 8.18 -4.55 11.22
CA GLY A 72 7.85 -3.61 10.16
C GLY A 72 9.05 -3.27 9.26
N ARG A 73 10.25 -3.14 9.84
CA ARG A 73 11.49 -2.91 9.06
C ARG A 73 11.82 -4.10 8.16
N ASP A 74 11.74 -5.31 8.69
CA ASP A 74 12.03 -6.53 7.93
C ASP A 74 11.03 -6.70 6.78
N HIS A 75 9.76 -6.37 7.03
CA HIS A 75 8.71 -6.41 6.00
C HIS A 75 8.91 -5.32 4.92
N ILE A 76 9.14 -4.05 5.29
CA ILE A 76 9.39 -2.96 4.34
C ILE A 76 10.58 -3.28 3.44
N ALA A 77 11.67 -3.83 3.98
CA ALA A 77 12.85 -4.13 3.19
C ALA A 77 12.51 -5.07 2.02
N SER A 78 11.68 -6.09 2.28
CA SER A 78 11.18 -7.00 1.25
C SER A 78 10.21 -6.31 0.28
N THR A 79 9.21 -5.57 0.79
CA THR A 79 8.22 -4.88 -0.04
C THR A 79 8.85 -3.85 -0.98
N VAL A 80 9.77 -3.04 -0.47
CA VAL A 80 10.50 -2.04 -1.26
C VAL A 80 11.31 -2.71 -2.37
N HIS A 81 11.94 -3.86 -2.08
CA HIS A 81 12.67 -4.61 -3.08
C HIS A 81 11.75 -5.11 -4.21
N THR A 82 10.60 -5.70 -3.85
CA THR A 82 9.61 -6.15 -4.85
C THR A 82 9.07 -4.99 -5.69
N ILE A 83 8.72 -3.87 -5.05
CA ILE A 83 8.24 -2.67 -5.73
C ILE A 83 9.32 -2.11 -6.67
N ALA A 84 10.55 -2.00 -6.21
CA ALA A 84 11.68 -1.55 -7.03
C ALA A 84 11.88 -2.45 -8.26
N PHE A 85 11.79 -3.77 -8.09
CA PHE A 85 11.92 -4.71 -9.20
C PHE A 85 10.75 -4.62 -10.19
N ALA A 86 9.51 -4.53 -9.69
CA ALA A 86 8.32 -4.37 -10.52
C ALA A 86 8.39 -3.11 -11.39
N TYR A 87 8.85 -2.00 -10.81
CA TYR A 87 9.02 -0.75 -11.55
C TYR A 87 10.24 -0.73 -12.47
N ALA A 88 11.37 -1.32 -12.07
CA ALA A 88 12.50 -1.50 -12.98
C ALA A 88 12.06 -2.30 -14.21
N GLY A 89 11.26 -3.36 -14.01
CA GLY A 89 10.65 -4.14 -15.07
C GLY A 89 9.68 -3.34 -15.95
N SER A 90 8.85 -2.46 -15.37
CA SER A 90 7.92 -1.62 -16.15
C SER A 90 8.64 -0.57 -17.02
N ALA A 91 9.83 -0.13 -16.61
CA ALA A 91 10.64 0.84 -17.36
C ALA A 91 11.40 0.22 -18.55
N LEU A 92 11.62 -1.11 -18.58
CA LEU A 92 12.41 -1.78 -19.61
C LEU A 92 11.94 -1.50 -21.06
N PRO A 93 10.64 -1.55 -21.40
CA PRO A 93 10.20 -1.28 -22.77
C PRO A 93 10.51 0.16 -23.21
N GLY A 94 10.38 1.12 -22.30
CA GLY A 94 10.74 2.52 -22.56
C GLY A 94 12.24 2.68 -22.79
N LEU A 95 13.07 2.02 -21.98
CA LEU A 95 14.53 2.02 -22.14
C LEU A 95 14.96 1.36 -23.47
N ILE A 96 14.31 0.26 -23.87
CA ILE A 96 14.56 -0.39 -25.17
C ILE A 96 14.19 0.56 -26.32
N LEU A 97 13.04 1.23 -26.24
CA LEU A 97 12.60 2.16 -27.29
C LEU A 97 13.56 3.35 -27.46
N VAL A 98 14.04 3.92 -26.36
CA VAL A 98 15.06 4.98 -26.36
C VAL A 98 16.38 4.47 -26.93
N SER A 99 16.80 3.26 -26.53
CA SER A 99 18.01 2.62 -27.05
C SER A 99 17.97 2.36 -28.56
N LEU A 100 16.79 2.10 -29.14
CA LEU A 100 16.62 1.84 -30.57
C LEU A 100 16.58 3.11 -31.43
N HIS A 101 16.29 4.28 -30.83
CA HIS A 101 16.12 5.55 -31.57
C HIS A 101 17.33 6.49 -31.46
N ASP A 102 18.49 6.03 -30.92
CA ASP A 102 19.71 6.84 -30.69
C ASP A 102 19.45 8.19 -29.99
N ARG A 103 18.37 8.25 -29.20
CA ARG A 103 17.98 9.44 -28.43
C ARG A 103 18.88 9.55 -27.21
N SER A 104 19.29 10.77 -26.87
CA SER A 104 20.00 11.04 -25.61
C SER A 104 19.17 10.53 -24.43
N LEU A 105 19.75 9.71 -23.55
CA LEU A 105 19.07 9.19 -22.34
C LEU A 105 18.53 10.30 -21.42
N LEU A 106 19.03 11.53 -21.59
CA LEU A 106 18.62 12.70 -20.81
C LEU A 106 17.41 13.45 -21.38
N GLU A 107 17.09 13.26 -22.67
CA GLU A 107 15.94 13.90 -23.32
C GLU A 107 14.58 13.33 -22.80
N PRO A 108 14.41 12.01 -22.68
CA PRO A 108 13.20 11.40 -22.13
C PRO A 108 12.94 11.72 -20.66
N LEU A 109 13.96 12.03 -19.87
CA LEU A 109 13.79 12.46 -18.47
C LEU A 109 13.01 13.78 -18.36
N ALA A 110 13.03 14.60 -19.41
CA ALA A 110 12.24 15.84 -19.49
C ALA A 110 10.82 15.60 -20.03
N SER A 111 10.47 14.38 -20.47
CA SER A 111 9.11 14.06 -20.90
C SER A 111 8.21 13.84 -19.69
N SER A 112 6.96 14.28 -19.81
CA SER A 112 5.96 14.14 -18.74
C SER A 112 5.68 12.67 -18.40
N GLU A 113 5.79 11.74 -19.36
CA GLU A 113 5.53 10.32 -19.09
C GLU A 113 6.61 9.69 -18.20
N LEU A 114 7.88 9.94 -18.49
CA LEU A 114 8.99 9.32 -17.74
C LEU A 114 9.16 9.98 -16.37
N ALA A 115 8.94 11.29 -16.28
CA ALA A 115 8.88 12.00 -15.00
C ALA A 115 7.74 11.49 -14.10
N GLU A 116 6.54 11.24 -14.65
CA GLU A 116 5.42 10.64 -13.90
C GLU A 116 5.78 9.24 -13.37
N GLU A 117 6.42 8.41 -14.20
CA GLU A 117 6.85 7.06 -13.79
C GLU A 117 7.88 7.14 -12.64
N VAL A 118 8.90 8.00 -12.74
CA VAL A 118 9.92 8.19 -11.69
C VAL A 118 9.30 8.68 -10.38
N VAL A 119 8.43 9.69 -10.42
CA VAL A 119 7.74 10.18 -9.21
C VAL A 119 6.90 9.06 -8.59
N HIS A 120 6.25 8.23 -9.39
CA HIS A 120 5.43 7.12 -8.89
C HIS A 120 6.25 6.04 -8.17
N ILE A 121 7.43 5.71 -8.69
CA ILE A 121 8.39 4.78 -8.06
C ILE A 121 8.80 5.29 -6.67
N LEU A 122 9.00 6.60 -6.55
CA LEU A 122 9.44 7.23 -5.30
C LEU A 122 8.31 7.34 -4.28
N VAL A 123 7.12 7.77 -4.71
CA VAL A 123 5.99 8.04 -3.81
C VAL A 123 5.53 6.80 -3.04
N GLY A 124 5.54 5.61 -3.65
CA GLY A 124 5.10 4.37 -3.01
C GLY A 124 5.89 4.05 -1.71
N PRO A 125 7.20 3.79 -1.80
CA PRO A 125 8.06 3.56 -0.63
C PRO A 125 8.08 4.75 0.35
N ILE A 126 8.13 6.00 -0.14
CA ILE A 126 8.15 7.19 0.71
C ILE A 126 6.90 7.29 1.57
N GLY A 127 5.74 6.92 1.02
CA GLY A 127 4.49 6.87 1.77
C GLY A 127 4.45 5.73 2.80
N LEU A 128 4.99 4.56 2.45
CA LEU A 128 4.92 3.37 3.30
C LEU A 128 5.80 3.46 4.54
N VAL A 129 6.99 4.07 4.42
CA VAL A 129 7.95 4.21 5.52
C VAL A 129 7.38 4.89 6.76
N PRO A 130 6.69 6.06 6.68
CA PRO A 130 6.06 6.69 7.85
C PRO A 130 4.77 5.99 8.29
N ALA A 131 4.11 5.20 7.43
CA ALA A 131 2.88 4.50 7.79
C ALA A 131 3.10 3.49 8.93
N ILE A 132 4.24 2.80 8.93
CA ILE A 132 4.60 1.83 9.98
C ILE A 132 4.74 2.47 11.36
N PRO A 133 5.64 3.45 11.60
CA PRO A 133 5.79 4.04 12.92
C PRO A 133 4.51 4.72 13.40
N VAL A 134 3.75 5.35 12.50
CA VAL A 134 2.47 5.99 12.86
C VAL A 134 1.46 4.94 13.31
N THR A 135 1.25 3.89 12.53
CA THR A 135 0.30 2.83 12.89
C THR A 135 0.71 2.14 14.18
N THR A 136 1.99 1.79 14.31
CA THR A 136 2.52 1.11 15.50
C THR A 136 2.38 1.98 16.75
N ALA A 137 2.63 3.29 16.65
CA ALA A 137 2.40 4.22 17.75
C ALA A 137 0.92 4.28 18.18
N VAL A 138 0.01 4.40 17.20
CA VAL A 138 -1.44 4.44 17.46
C VAL A 138 -1.92 3.13 18.07
N ALA A 139 -1.51 1.98 17.54
CA ALA A 139 -1.85 0.67 18.06
C ALA A 139 -1.35 0.49 19.50
N VAL A 140 -0.09 0.85 19.78
CA VAL A 140 0.49 0.78 21.14
C VAL A 140 -0.26 1.67 22.11
N ALA A 141 -0.64 2.89 21.70
CA ALA A 141 -1.46 3.77 22.51
C ALA A 141 -2.84 3.17 22.82
N ARG A 142 -3.48 2.52 21.82
CA ARG A 142 -4.79 1.87 21.98
C ARG A 142 -4.75 0.65 22.89
N VAL A 143 -3.74 -0.23 22.76
CA VAL A 143 -3.62 -1.40 23.64
C VAL A 143 -3.31 -1.01 25.07
N LYS A 144 -2.54 0.06 25.30
CA LYS A 144 -2.28 0.57 26.66
C LYS A 144 -3.48 1.28 27.29
N ALA A 145 -4.30 1.95 26.50
CA ALA A 145 -5.54 2.55 26.96
C ALA A 145 -6.60 1.49 27.31
N THR A 146 -6.68 0.40 26.53
CA THR A 146 -7.72 -0.63 26.67
C THR A 146 -7.31 -1.79 27.60
N GLY A 147 -6.03 -2.17 27.61
CA GLY A 147 -5.48 -3.31 28.32
C GLY A 147 -5.50 -3.22 29.85
N ARG A 148 -5.87 -2.06 30.42
CA ARG A 148 -6.15 -1.92 31.87
C ARG A 148 -7.57 -2.31 32.28
N GLY A 149 -8.49 -2.55 31.33
CA GLY A 149 -9.92 -2.77 31.61
C GLY A 149 -10.43 -4.20 31.42
N ALA A 150 -9.61 -5.16 30.98
CA ALA A 150 -10.06 -6.47 30.52
C ALA A 150 -9.48 -7.66 31.32
N GLN A 151 -9.38 -7.57 32.64
CA GLN A 151 -9.22 -8.76 33.49
C GLN A 151 -10.54 -9.04 34.23
N PRO A 152 -11.31 -10.07 33.85
CA PRO A 152 -12.32 -10.62 34.72
C PRO A 152 -11.63 -11.25 35.93
N GLN A 153 -11.95 -10.77 37.12
CA GLN A 153 -11.56 -11.39 38.38
C GLN A 153 -12.09 -12.84 38.39
N PRO A 154 -11.24 -13.89 38.48
CA PRO A 154 -11.74 -15.22 38.74
C PRO A 154 -12.36 -15.24 40.14
N ALA A 155 -13.64 -15.61 40.19
CA ALA A 155 -14.46 -15.75 41.40
C ALA A 155 -14.05 -16.95 42.25
#